data_AF-A0A8U0PX94-F1
#
_entry.id   AF-A0A8U0PX94-F1
#
_cell.length_a   1.000
_cell.length_b   1.000
_cell.length_c   1.000
_cell.angle_alpha   90.00
_cell.angle_beta   90.00
_cell.angle_gamma   90.00
#
_symmetry.space_group_name_H-M   'P 1'
#
loop_
_entity.id
_entity.type
_entity.pdbx_description
1 polymer ?
#
loop_
_entity_poly.entity_id
_entity_poly.type
_entity_poly.pdbx_seq_one_letter_code
_entity_poly.pdbx_strand_id
1 'polypeptide(L)'
;MCTGKCSKAIAIPLYVLAGVSIICNIIAFFPGWSTEYAQEDRDGKGDRITDEVKYMGGFIGGGLMCLIPAIHIHLTSSNGCCANRCGMFLSIGFAAAGVVGALYSLATAALVLANGPVCLFKVIGDKDASWGRPFMNNSGSYLGDSELWKTCLKPDDVVEFNIGLFATLLVAASVELVLCAIQMVNGLFGCICGTCGGKEEA
;
A
#
# COMPACT_ATOMS: atom_id res chain seq x y z
N MET A 1 8.22 31.12 -3.24
CA MET A 1 8.75 29.98 -4.02
C MET A 1 7.59 29.35 -4.77
N CYS A 2 7.68 29.20 -6.10
CA CYS A 2 6.57 28.68 -6.91
C CYS A 2 6.30 27.19 -6.61
N THR A 3 5.36 26.93 -5.71
CA THR A 3 4.93 25.60 -5.25
C THR A 3 4.39 24.71 -6.38
N GLY A 4 3.90 25.29 -7.49
CA GLY A 4 3.31 24.54 -8.60
C GLY A 4 4.25 23.55 -9.32
N LYS A 5 5.51 23.92 -9.57
CA LYS A 5 6.48 23.02 -10.23
C LYS A 5 6.96 21.89 -9.30
N CYS A 6 7.09 22.18 -8.00
CA CYS A 6 7.42 21.17 -6.99
C CYS A 6 6.26 20.19 -6.76
N SER A 7 4.99 20.64 -6.78
CA SER A 7 3.84 19.73 -6.67
C SER A 7 3.76 18.70 -7.80
N LYS A 8 4.10 19.09 -9.04
CA LYS A 8 4.08 18.16 -10.18
C LYS A 8 5.11 17.02 -10.02
N ALA A 9 6.24 17.33 -9.40
CA ALA A 9 7.27 16.34 -9.07
C ALA A 9 6.84 15.35 -7.97
N ILE A 10 5.84 15.71 -7.15
CA ILE A 10 5.26 14.81 -6.13
C ILE A 10 4.16 13.93 -6.74
N ALA A 11 3.37 14.45 -7.68
CA ALA A 11 2.27 13.69 -8.28
C ALA A 11 2.74 12.48 -9.11
N ILE A 12 3.80 12.64 -9.90
CA ILE A 12 4.35 11.57 -10.75
C ILE A 12 4.74 10.31 -9.95
N PRO A 13 5.58 10.38 -8.91
CA PRO A 13 5.91 9.20 -8.12
C PRO A 13 4.67 8.63 -7.40
N LEU A 14 3.73 9.47 -6.95
CA LEU A 14 2.49 8.99 -6.33
C LEU A 14 1.68 8.08 -7.26
N TYR A 15 1.59 8.42 -8.55
CA TYR A 15 0.93 7.55 -9.54
C TYR A 15 1.62 6.21 -9.71
N VAL A 16 2.96 6.22 -9.77
CA VAL A 16 3.76 5.00 -9.93
C VAL A 16 3.59 4.12 -8.69
N LEU A 17 3.71 4.70 -7.50
CA LEU A 17 3.57 3.98 -6.23
C LEU A 17 2.17 3.40 -6.07
N ALA A 18 1.12 4.17 -6.35
CA ALA A 18 -0.25 3.66 -6.29
C ALA A 18 -0.50 2.52 -7.29
N GLY A 19 0.10 2.60 -8.50
CA GLY A 19 0.06 1.52 -9.48
C GLY A 19 0.75 0.25 -8.98
N VAL A 20 1.95 0.39 -8.39
CA VAL A 20 2.66 -0.72 -7.74
C VAL A 20 1.82 -1.31 -6.61
N SER A 21 1.22 -0.48 -5.77
CA SER A 21 0.37 -0.90 -4.65
C SER A 21 -0.83 -1.73 -5.10
N ILE A 22 -1.49 -1.31 -6.18
CA ILE A 22 -2.60 -2.06 -6.81
C ILE A 22 -2.11 -3.38 -7.38
N ILE A 23 -1.04 -3.38 -8.17
CA ILE A 23 -0.53 -4.56 -8.86
C ILE A 23 -0.05 -5.61 -7.85
N CYS A 24 0.77 -5.23 -6.87
CA CYS A 24 1.26 -6.14 -5.85
C CYS A 24 0.13 -6.78 -5.04
N ASN A 25 -0.89 -6.01 -4.67
CA ASN A 25 -2.02 -6.56 -3.91
C ASN A 25 -2.91 -7.48 -4.76
N ILE A 26 -3.04 -7.24 -6.06
CA ILE A 26 -3.75 -8.16 -6.98
C ILE A 26 -2.96 -9.46 -7.12
N ILE A 27 -1.65 -9.38 -7.34
CA ILE A 27 -0.78 -10.56 -7.48
C ILE A 27 -0.78 -11.39 -6.18
N ALA A 28 -0.90 -10.75 -5.01
CA ALA A 28 -0.96 -11.44 -3.72
C ALA A 28 -2.15 -12.42 -3.58
N PHE A 29 -3.22 -12.29 -4.37
CA PHE A 29 -4.33 -13.25 -4.41
C PHE A 29 -3.99 -14.55 -5.15
N PHE A 30 -2.86 -14.61 -5.87
CA PHE A 30 -2.46 -15.74 -6.71
C PHE A 30 -1.11 -16.32 -6.23
N PRO A 31 -1.06 -16.91 -5.02
CA PRO A 31 0.18 -17.46 -4.50
C PRO A 31 0.69 -18.60 -5.41
N GLY A 32 1.99 -18.59 -5.71
CA GLY A 32 2.60 -19.53 -6.66
C GLY A 32 2.11 -19.37 -8.11
N TRP A 33 1.59 -18.19 -8.48
CA TRP A 33 1.03 -17.90 -9.82
C TRP A 33 -0.14 -18.80 -10.23
N SER A 34 -0.79 -19.44 -9.26
CA SER A 34 -1.94 -20.32 -9.50
C SER A 34 -3.24 -19.68 -9.04
N THR A 35 -4.29 -19.87 -9.83
CA THR A 35 -5.66 -19.48 -9.47
C THR A 35 -6.37 -20.53 -8.63
N GLU A 36 -5.81 -21.75 -8.53
CA GLU A 36 -6.41 -22.87 -7.80
C GLU A 36 -6.64 -22.52 -6.33
N TYR A 37 -5.65 -21.92 -5.67
CA TYR A 37 -5.75 -21.53 -4.27
C TYR A 37 -6.83 -20.47 -4.02
N ALA A 38 -6.97 -19.49 -4.92
CA ALA A 38 -8.03 -18.50 -4.85
C ALA A 38 -9.42 -19.13 -5.07
N GLN A 39 -9.52 -20.15 -5.92
CA GLN A 39 -10.76 -20.90 -6.16
C GLN A 39 -11.12 -21.78 -4.96
N GLU A 40 -10.15 -22.50 -4.40
CA GLU A 40 -10.35 -23.35 -3.22
C GLU A 40 -10.80 -22.55 -1.99
N ASP A 41 -10.20 -21.38 -1.75
CA ASP A 41 -10.61 -20.46 -0.67
C ASP A 41 -12.07 -19.99 -0.88
N ARG A 42 -12.41 -19.64 -2.12
CA ARG A 42 -13.78 -19.22 -2.49
C ARG A 42 -14.81 -20.34 -2.38
N ASP A 43 -14.43 -21.58 -2.71
CA ASP A 43 -15.28 -22.77 -2.63
C ASP A 43 -15.46 -23.28 -1.19
N GLY A 44 -14.78 -22.67 -0.21
CA GLY A 44 -14.85 -23.08 1.19
C GLY A 44 -14.10 -24.38 1.50
N LYS A 45 -13.07 -24.73 0.71
CA LYS A 45 -12.23 -25.94 0.88
C LYS A 45 -11.08 -25.73 1.88
N GLY A 46 -11.25 -24.78 2.79
CA GLY A 46 -10.27 -24.32 3.78
C GLY A 46 -9.52 -23.06 3.34
N ASP A 47 -8.90 -22.38 4.30
CA ASP A 47 -8.16 -21.14 4.05
C ASP A 47 -6.92 -21.44 3.19
N ARG A 48 -6.84 -20.78 2.03
CA ARG A 48 -5.67 -20.84 1.12
C ARG A 48 -5.05 -19.48 0.89
N ILE A 49 -5.81 -18.42 1.15
CA ILE A 49 -5.33 -17.05 1.09
C ILE A 49 -5.31 -16.47 2.50
N THR A 50 -4.19 -15.88 2.85
CA THR A 50 -3.98 -15.15 4.10
C THR A 50 -5.04 -14.06 4.31
N ASP A 51 -5.69 -14.01 5.46
CA ASP A 51 -6.81 -13.09 5.72
C ASP A 51 -6.42 -11.62 5.59
N GLU A 52 -5.19 -11.25 5.98
CA GLU A 52 -4.73 -9.88 5.87
C GLU A 52 -4.57 -9.41 4.41
N VAL A 53 -4.39 -10.34 3.47
CA VAL A 53 -4.39 -10.05 2.02
C VAL A 53 -5.80 -9.69 1.54
N LYS A 54 -6.82 -10.33 2.12
CA LYS A 54 -8.24 -10.08 1.83
C LYS A 54 -8.69 -8.69 2.31
N TYR A 55 -7.95 -8.05 3.21
CA TYR A 55 -8.18 -6.65 3.60
C TYR A 55 -7.85 -5.65 2.48
N MET A 56 -7.17 -6.08 1.42
CA MET A 56 -6.88 -5.27 0.23
C MET A 56 -6.17 -3.95 0.56
N GLY A 57 -5.29 -3.94 1.56
CA GLY A 57 -4.64 -2.72 2.04
C GLY A 57 -3.78 -2.02 0.99
N GLY A 58 -3.09 -2.77 0.14
CA GLY A 58 -2.35 -2.21 -0.99
C GLY A 58 -3.28 -1.65 -2.08
N PHE A 59 -4.38 -2.34 -2.39
CA PHE A 59 -5.32 -1.90 -3.44
C PHE A 59 -6.15 -0.68 -3.01
N ILE A 60 -6.76 -0.74 -1.83
CA ILE A 60 -7.63 0.31 -1.31
C ILE A 60 -6.80 1.46 -0.74
N GLY A 61 -5.86 1.16 0.15
CA GLY A 61 -5.05 2.16 0.84
C GLY A 61 -3.98 2.80 -0.04
N GLY A 62 -2.96 2.02 -0.43
CA GLY A 62 -1.85 2.52 -1.24
C GLY A 62 -2.28 2.85 -2.68
N GLY A 63 -3.27 2.14 -3.22
CA GLY A 63 -3.82 2.37 -4.54
C GLY A 63 -4.84 3.51 -4.59
N LEU A 64 -6.11 3.17 -4.36
CA LEU A 64 -7.22 4.09 -4.59
C LEU A 64 -7.16 5.37 -3.74
N MET A 65 -6.86 5.25 -2.44
CA MET A 65 -6.82 6.41 -1.56
C MET A 65 -5.63 7.34 -1.85
N CYS A 66 -4.50 6.83 -2.31
CA CYS A 66 -3.35 7.67 -2.72
C CYS A 66 -3.47 8.20 -4.16
N LEU A 67 -4.27 7.59 -5.04
CA LEU A 67 -4.57 8.14 -6.37
C LEU A 67 -5.36 9.46 -6.29
N ILE A 68 -6.24 9.61 -5.30
CA ILE A 68 -7.05 10.82 -5.12
C ILE A 68 -6.16 12.08 -4.98
N PRO A 69 -5.22 12.15 -4.01
CA PRO A 69 -4.30 13.28 -3.93
C PRO A 69 -3.38 13.37 -5.15
N ALA A 70 -2.93 12.26 -5.76
CA ALA A 70 -2.11 12.31 -6.98
C ALA A 70 -2.78 13.10 -8.10
N ILE A 71 -4.04 12.76 -8.40
CA ILE A 71 -4.85 13.41 -9.43
C ILE A 71 -5.09 14.87 -9.08
N HIS A 72 -5.48 15.14 -7.84
CA HIS A 72 -5.76 16.50 -7.40
C HIS A 72 -4.52 17.41 -7.48
N ILE A 73 -3.35 16.92 -7.05
CA ILE A 73 -2.08 17.65 -7.12
C ILE A 73 -1.71 17.92 -8.59
N HIS A 74 -1.86 16.91 -9.46
CA HIS A 74 -1.55 17.06 -10.88
C HIS A 74 -2.43 18.13 -11.55
N LEU A 75 -3.76 18.09 -11.32
CA LEU A 75 -4.69 19.05 -11.91
C LEU A 75 -4.48 20.47 -11.36
N THR A 76 -4.16 20.60 -10.07
CA THR A 76 -4.01 21.92 -9.43
C THR A 76 -2.63 22.54 -9.69
N SER A 77 -1.61 21.73 -9.99
CA SER A 77 -0.25 22.18 -10.33
C SER A 77 -0.20 23.07 -11.59
N SER A 78 -1.18 22.95 -12.49
CA SER A 78 -1.30 23.74 -13.73
C SER A 78 -1.74 25.20 -13.49
N ASN A 79 -2.46 25.48 -12.40
CA ASN A 79 -3.24 26.72 -12.26
C ASN A 79 -2.50 27.88 -11.57
N GLY A 80 -1.16 27.92 -11.64
CA GLY A 80 -0.37 29.04 -11.13
C GLY A 80 -0.26 29.11 -9.60
N CYS A 81 0.56 30.05 -9.12
CA CYS A 81 0.78 30.28 -7.68
C CYS A 81 -0.39 31.12 -7.14
N CYS A 82 -1.13 30.57 -6.17
CA CYS A 82 -2.41 31.06 -5.61
C CYS A 82 -3.68 30.59 -6.35
N ALA A 83 -3.94 29.28 -6.31
CA ALA A 83 -5.30 28.76 -6.45
C ALA A 83 -6.19 29.27 -5.30
N ASN A 84 -7.46 29.58 -5.59
CA ASN A 84 -8.45 30.09 -4.63
C ASN A 84 -8.47 29.30 -3.30
N ARG A 85 -8.81 29.95 -2.18
CA ARG A 85 -8.81 29.40 -0.80
C ARG A 85 -9.50 28.04 -0.71
N CYS A 86 -10.60 27.85 -1.43
CA CYS A 86 -11.36 26.59 -1.49
C CYS A 86 -10.54 25.42 -2.11
N GLY A 87 -9.77 25.68 -3.17
CA GLY A 87 -8.90 24.66 -3.79
C GLY A 87 -7.76 24.21 -2.87
N MET A 88 -7.27 25.11 -2.02
CA MET A 88 -6.21 24.80 -1.07
C MET A 88 -6.69 23.96 0.12
N PHE A 89 -7.89 24.22 0.66
CA PHE A 89 -8.50 23.37 1.68
C PHE A 89 -8.80 21.96 1.17
N LEU A 90 -9.28 21.83 -0.08
CA LEU A 90 -9.48 20.53 -0.72
C LEU A 90 -8.18 19.75 -0.89
N SER A 91 -7.07 20.42 -1.21
CA SER A 91 -5.75 19.78 -1.31
C SER A 91 -5.29 19.16 0.01
N ILE A 92 -5.51 19.85 1.13
CA ILE A 92 -5.20 19.33 2.47
C ILE A 92 -6.08 18.11 2.78
N GLY A 93 -7.39 18.19 2.48
CA GLY A 93 -8.32 17.08 2.70
C GLY A 93 -7.95 15.83 1.92
N PHE A 94 -7.64 15.96 0.63
CA PHE A 94 -7.20 14.82 -0.19
C PHE A 94 -5.83 14.29 0.21
N ALA A 95 -4.89 15.16 0.61
CA ALA A 95 -3.61 14.72 1.15
C ALA A 95 -3.78 13.94 2.47
N ALA A 96 -4.72 14.34 3.32
CA ALA A 96 -5.07 13.60 4.53
C ALA A 96 -5.66 12.22 4.21
N ALA A 97 -6.54 12.12 3.20
CA ALA A 97 -7.02 10.83 2.73
C ALA A 97 -5.88 9.93 2.23
N GLY A 98 -4.90 10.50 1.50
CA GLY A 98 -3.68 9.78 1.10
C GLY A 98 -2.85 9.29 2.28
N VAL A 99 -2.65 10.12 3.31
CA VAL A 99 -1.96 9.72 4.56
C VAL A 99 -2.66 8.55 5.24
N VAL A 100 -4.00 8.60 5.37
CA VAL A 100 -4.77 7.49 5.96
C VAL A 100 -4.65 6.23 5.11
N GLY A 101 -4.72 6.35 3.77
CA GLY A 101 -4.55 5.23 2.85
C GLY A 101 -3.17 4.59 2.95
N ALA A 102 -2.12 5.39 2.98
CA ALA A 102 -0.74 4.94 3.12
C ALA A 102 -0.51 4.24 4.47
N LEU A 103 -1.03 4.79 5.58
CA LEU A 103 -0.96 4.14 6.90
C LEU A 103 -1.69 2.80 6.92
N TYR A 104 -2.86 2.71 6.28
CA TYR A 104 -3.62 1.46 6.18
C TYR A 104 -2.84 0.40 5.37
N SER A 105 -2.29 0.79 4.22
CA SER A 105 -1.44 -0.09 3.39
C SER A 105 -0.21 -0.56 4.17
N LEU A 106 0.48 0.35 4.87
CA LEU A 106 1.65 0.03 5.68
C LEU A 106 1.32 -0.95 6.80
N ALA A 107 0.24 -0.71 7.55
CA ALA A 107 -0.17 -1.56 8.66
C ALA A 107 -0.54 -2.97 8.20
N THR A 108 -1.33 -3.09 7.13
CA THR A 108 -1.70 -4.41 6.57
C THR A 108 -0.48 -5.14 6.00
N ALA A 109 0.43 -4.46 5.29
CA ALA A 109 1.66 -5.08 4.78
C ALA A 109 2.58 -5.56 5.91
N ALA A 110 2.71 -4.79 6.99
CA ALA A 110 3.45 -5.19 8.17
C ALA A 110 2.83 -6.41 8.86
N LEU A 111 1.49 -6.48 8.97
CA LEU A 111 0.80 -7.63 9.54
C LEU A 111 1.01 -8.91 8.71
N VAL A 112 0.93 -8.81 7.38
CA VAL A 112 1.19 -9.96 6.49
C VAL A 112 2.63 -10.46 6.63
N LEU A 113 3.60 -9.56 6.74
CA LEU A 113 5.01 -9.91 6.98
C LEU A 113 5.27 -10.43 8.40
N ALA A 114 4.49 -10.02 9.40
CA ALA A 114 4.65 -10.51 10.76
C ALA A 114 4.09 -11.93 10.92
N ASN A 115 2.93 -12.18 10.33
CA ASN A 115 2.16 -13.41 10.54
C ASN A 115 2.45 -14.50 9.48
N GLY A 116 3.05 -14.13 8.35
CA GLY A 116 3.41 -15.02 7.25
C GLY A 116 2.24 -15.56 6.43
N PRO A 117 2.54 -16.22 5.29
CA PRO A 117 1.52 -16.73 4.39
C PRO A 117 0.85 -18.00 4.92
N VAL A 118 -0.35 -18.26 4.42
CA VAL A 118 -0.98 -19.59 4.49
C VAL A 118 -0.28 -20.53 3.50
N CYS A 119 0.11 -21.71 3.97
CA CYS A 119 0.74 -22.74 3.14
C CYS A 119 0.44 -24.15 3.66
N LEU A 120 0.65 -25.16 2.81
CA LEU A 120 0.68 -26.56 3.20
C LEU A 120 2.03 -26.85 3.85
N PHE A 121 2.03 -27.28 5.09
CA PHE A 121 3.25 -27.61 5.83
C PHE A 121 3.09 -28.94 6.58
N LYS A 122 4.22 -29.52 6.99
CA LYS A 122 4.24 -30.76 7.75
C LYS A 122 4.74 -30.49 9.17
N VAL A 123 3.86 -30.69 10.16
CA VAL A 123 4.22 -30.57 11.57
C VAL A 123 5.11 -31.75 11.97
N ILE A 124 6.15 -31.48 12.77
CA ILE A 124 7.03 -32.52 13.30
C ILE A 124 6.20 -33.46 14.18
N GLY A 125 6.06 -34.72 13.76
CA GLY A 125 5.28 -35.74 14.46
C GLY A 125 3.97 -36.14 13.76
N ASP A 126 3.51 -35.35 12.79
CA ASP A 126 2.35 -35.70 11.97
C ASP A 126 2.76 -36.49 10.72
N LYS A 127 1.89 -37.44 10.31
CA LYS A 127 2.11 -38.23 9.10
C LYS A 127 1.73 -37.45 7.85
N ASP A 128 0.67 -36.65 7.94
CA ASP A 128 0.06 -35.92 6.84
C ASP A 128 0.37 -34.41 6.91
N ALA A 129 0.35 -33.75 5.76
CA ALA A 129 0.54 -32.31 5.67
C ALA A 129 -0.80 -31.59 5.88
N SER A 130 -0.77 -30.43 6.54
CA SER A 130 -1.95 -29.62 6.84
C SER A 130 -1.77 -28.18 6.36
N TRP A 131 -2.89 -27.54 6.01
CA TRP A 131 -2.92 -26.14 5.61
C TRP A 131 -2.98 -25.25 6.85
N GLY A 132 -2.18 -24.20 6.87
CA GLY A 132 -2.22 -23.21 7.94
C GLY A 132 -1.07 -22.21 7.84
N ARG A 133 -0.76 -21.56 8.96
CA ARG A 133 0.25 -20.49 9.04
C ARG A 133 1.38 -20.90 9.97
N PRO A 134 2.45 -21.56 9.48
CA PRO A 134 3.53 -22.05 10.32
C PRO A 134 4.33 -20.93 11.02
N PHE A 135 4.25 -19.69 10.51
CA PHE A 135 4.97 -18.53 11.04
C PHE A 135 4.11 -17.61 11.91
N MET A 136 2.85 -17.97 12.17
CA MET A 136 1.96 -17.18 13.03
C MET A 136 2.55 -17.06 14.44
N ASN A 137 2.59 -15.85 15.01
CA ASN A 137 3.20 -15.56 16.32
C ASN A 137 4.70 -15.91 16.44
N ASN A 138 5.40 -16.13 15.32
CA ASN A 138 6.85 -16.26 15.34
C ASN A 138 7.51 -14.89 15.61
N SER A 139 8.73 -14.89 16.12
CA SER A 139 9.54 -13.68 16.37
C SER A 139 9.98 -12.91 15.11
N GLY A 140 9.47 -13.26 13.93
CA GLY A 140 9.90 -12.73 12.63
C GLY A 140 11.19 -13.36 12.09
N SER A 141 11.72 -14.40 12.73
CA SER A 141 12.97 -15.06 12.32
C SER A 141 12.97 -15.56 10.87
N TYR A 142 11.82 -15.97 10.36
CA TYR A 142 11.67 -16.46 8.98
C TYR A 142 11.90 -15.38 7.91
N LEU A 143 11.80 -14.08 8.25
CA LEU A 143 12.02 -13.01 7.28
C LEU A 143 13.46 -12.93 6.78
N GLY A 144 14.43 -13.34 7.62
CA GLY A 144 15.86 -13.31 7.31
C GLY A 144 16.52 -14.68 7.15
N ASP A 145 15.78 -15.76 7.40
CA ASP A 145 16.30 -17.13 7.34
C ASP A 145 15.58 -17.94 6.25
N SER A 146 16.24 -18.09 5.11
CA SER A 146 15.73 -18.82 3.96
C SER A 146 15.59 -20.32 4.20
N GLU A 147 16.29 -20.90 5.19
CA GLU A 147 16.13 -22.33 5.52
C GLU A 147 14.73 -22.61 6.07
N LEU A 148 14.15 -21.64 6.80
CA LEU A 148 12.79 -21.75 7.33
C LEU A 148 11.72 -21.73 6.23
N TRP A 149 12.01 -21.21 5.04
CA TRP A 149 11.05 -21.14 3.93
C TRP A 149 10.66 -22.53 3.42
N LYS A 150 11.55 -23.52 3.55
CA LYS A 150 11.32 -24.95 3.22
C LYS A 150 10.23 -25.62 4.07
N THR A 151 9.77 -24.95 5.14
CA THR A 151 8.63 -25.41 5.95
C THR A 151 7.34 -25.45 5.13
N CYS A 152 7.17 -24.51 4.20
CA CYS A 152 6.04 -24.49 3.28
C CYS A 152 6.33 -25.40 2.09
N LEU A 153 5.52 -26.44 1.92
CA LEU A 153 5.62 -27.42 0.83
C LEU A 153 4.83 -26.98 -0.41
N LYS A 154 3.67 -26.35 -0.21
CA LYS A 154 2.86 -25.76 -1.29
C LYS A 154 2.19 -24.47 -0.81
N PRO A 155 2.00 -23.48 -1.69
CA PRO A 155 2.59 -23.37 -3.02
C PRO A 155 4.13 -23.26 -2.97
N ASP A 156 4.78 -23.64 -4.06
CA ASP A 156 6.23 -23.52 -4.21
C ASP A 156 6.64 -22.03 -4.06
N ASP A 157 7.72 -21.78 -3.32
CA ASP A 157 8.29 -20.44 -3.07
C ASP A 157 7.30 -19.40 -2.51
N VAL A 158 6.21 -19.84 -1.87
CA VAL A 158 5.16 -18.93 -1.35
C VAL A 158 5.69 -17.94 -0.32
N VAL A 159 6.70 -18.34 0.47
CA VAL A 159 7.28 -17.49 1.51
C VAL A 159 8.07 -16.35 0.89
N GLU A 160 8.93 -16.65 -0.09
CA GLU A 160 9.68 -15.64 -0.84
C GLU A 160 8.75 -14.71 -1.60
N PHE A 161 7.74 -15.26 -2.28
CA PHE A 161 6.70 -14.50 -2.97
C PHE A 161 5.97 -13.52 -2.05
N ASN A 162 5.54 -14.00 -0.87
CA ASN A 162 4.87 -13.17 0.12
C ASN A 162 5.80 -12.08 0.67
N ILE A 163 7.04 -12.41 1.02
CA ILE A 163 8.02 -11.43 1.52
C ILE A 163 8.27 -10.36 0.45
N GLY A 164 8.53 -10.76 -0.81
CA GLY A 164 8.83 -9.83 -1.89
C GLY A 164 7.70 -8.84 -2.17
N LEU A 165 6.45 -9.32 -2.27
CA LEU A 165 5.29 -8.47 -2.53
C LEU A 165 5.02 -7.52 -1.36
N PHE A 166 4.97 -8.02 -0.12
CA PHE A 166 4.59 -7.21 1.02
C PHE A 166 5.71 -6.29 1.50
N ALA A 167 6.99 -6.64 1.29
CA ALA A 167 8.10 -5.71 1.47
C ALA A 167 8.03 -4.55 0.46
N THR A 168 7.69 -4.85 -0.81
CA THR A 168 7.49 -3.82 -1.84
C THR A 168 6.34 -2.88 -1.46
N LEU A 169 5.20 -3.43 -1.01
CA LEU A 169 4.06 -2.65 -0.51
C LEU A 169 4.43 -1.79 0.70
N LEU A 170 5.22 -2.32 1.64
CA LEU A 170 5.64 -1.60 2.83
C LEU A 170 6.55 -0.40 2.48
N VAL A 171 7.49 -0.57 1.55
CA VAL A 171 8.33 0.52 1.04
C VAL A 171 7.48 1.53 0.28
N ALA A 172 6.60 1.07 -0.62
CA ALA A 172 5.74 1.95 -1.40
C ALA A 172 4.85 2.82 -0.50
N ALA A 173 4.17 2.20 0.47
CA ALA A 173 3.32 2.87 1.45
C ALA A 173 4.11 3.86 2.31
N SER A 174 5.35 3.53 2.68
CA SER A 174 6.21 4.46 3.43
C SER A 174 6.56 5.71 2.62
N VAL A 175 6.85 5.56 1.32
CA VAL A 175 7.12 6.69 0.43
C VAL A 175 5.85 7.50 0.16
N GLU A 176 4.71 6.84 -0.09
CA GLU A 176 3.40 7.48 -0.23
C GLU A 176 3.04 8.33 0.99
N LEU A 177 3.29 7.80 2.19
CA LEU A 177 3.06 8.51 3.46
C LEU A 177 3.87 9.79 3.54
N VAL A 178 5.18 9.73 3.22
CA VAL A 178 6.07 10.90 3.24
C VAL A 178 5.62 11.93 2.20
N LEU A 179 5.31 11.50 0.97
CA LEU A 179 4.89 12.40 -0.10
C LEU A 179 3.55 13.08 0.19
N CYS A 180 2.57 12.34 0.72
CA CYS A 180 1.28 12.91 1.12
C CYS A 180 1.43 13.86 2.32
N ALA A 181 2.29 13.56 3.29
CA ALA A 181 2.59 14.45 4.41
C ALA A 181 3.25 15.76 3.95
N ILE A 182 4.22 15.68 3.03
CA ILE A 182 4.84 16.87 2.42
C ILE A 182 3.76 17.71 1.71
N GLN A 183 2.86 17.08 0.96
CA GLN A 183 1.76 17.80 0.29
C GLN A 183 0.83 18.48 1.31
N MET A 184 0.51 17.81 2.40
CA MET A 184 -0.31 18.38 3.48
C MET A 184 0.34 19.63 4.07
N VAL A 185 1.65 19.58 4.36
CA VAL A 185 2.42 20.72 4.87
C VAL A 185 2.48 21.85 3.84
N ASN A 186 2.73 21.53 2.57
CA ASN A 186 2.72 22.53 1.49
C ASN A 186 1.34 23.21 1.33
N GLY A 187 0.26 22.44 1.47
CA GLY A 187 -1.10 22.95 1.49
C GLY A 187 -1.34 23.92 2.67
N LEU A 188 -0.88 23.57 3.86
CA LEU A 188 -0.98 24.43 5.05
C LEU A 188 -0.20 25.75 4.86
N PHE A 189 1.03 25.70 4.36
CA PHE A 189 1.82 26.90 4.09
C PHE A 189 1.17 27.82 3.06
N GLY A 190 0.57 27.28 2.00
CA GLY A 190 -0.14 28.15 1.05
C GLY A 190 -1.45 28.73 1.61
N CYS A 191 -2.10 28.05 2.56
CA CYS A 191 -3.26 28.62 3.28
C CYS A 191 -2.84 29.77 4.21
N ILE A 192 -1.67 29.70 4.85
CA ILE A 192 -1.16 30.70 5.80
C ILE A 192 -0.49 31.89 5.07
N CYS A 193 0.31 31.61 4.04
CA CYS A 193 1.06 32.63 3.28
C CYS A 193 0.27 33.20 2.09
N GLY A 194 -0.89 32.62 1.75
CA GLY A 194 -1.80 33.16 0.75
C GLY A 194 -2.52 34.39 1.28
N THR A 195 -1.99 35.57 1.03
CA THR A 195 -2.67 36.84 1.35
C THR A 195 -4.03 36.89 0.64
N CYS A 196 -5.11 37.15 1.39
CA CYS A 196 -6.38 37.64 0.85
C CYS A 196 -6.19 39.07 0.32
N GLY A 197 -5.42 39.24 -0.75
CA GLY A 197 -5.38 40.47 -1.52
C GLY A 197 -6.38 40.32 -2.66
N GLY A 198 -7.56 40.91 -2.52
CA GLY A 198 -8.51 41.02 -3.62
C GLY A 198 -7.83 41.70 -4.81
N LYS A 199 -8.09 41.16 -6.00
CA LYS A 199 -8.11 41.96 -7.22
C LYS A 199 -9.38 41.63 -7.97
N GLU A 200 -10.35 42.53 -7.79
CA GLU A 200 -11.24 42.97 -8.86
C GLU A 200 -10.43 43.24 -10.14
N GLU A 201 -11.04 42.82 -11.25
CA GLU A 201 -11.00 43.35 -12.62
C GLU A 201 -9.66 43.58 -13.34
N ALA A 202 -9.49 42.89 -14.47
CA ALA A 202 -9.38 43.49 -15.81
C ALA A 202 -9.64 42.42 -16.88
#